data_AF-A0A2G6ZNF2-F1
#
_entry.id   AF-A0A2G6ZNF2-F1
#
_cell.length_a   1.000
_cell.length_b   1.000
_cell.length_c   1.000
_cell.angle_alpha   90.00
_cell.angle_beta   90.00
_cell.angle_gamma   90.00
#
_symmetry.space_group_name_H-M   'P 1'
#
loop_
_entity.id
_entity.type
_entity.pdbx_description
1 polymer ?
#
loop_
_entity_poly.entity_id
_entity_poly.type
_entity_poly.pdbx_seq_one_letter_code
_entity_poly.pdbx_strand_id
1 'polypeptide(L)'
;MKSIAIFALSLVATAAMAASSYGTATINITGSSTQTASVNGSRVENTAQSKAYANQNIASNKGSITVSGNSTQTSIVDNAVVTNKAQSAGDVAVQNLASNVGTVSIDKSIHFTGTSNQTANVVGATLKNEANSSSNSCSGPDCRDGALAYQNAASNMGEVSISGISTQVVGISGSGTTVSNTAKGANTVAVQNMSSNYGKVNISGNSSQTTSIYGASIVANLANGAFAHAYQNIASNDSCDPPPVVCVGPACGPYAMR
;
A
#
# COMPACT_ATOMS: atom_id res chain seq x y z
N MET A 1 6.10 -33.59 21.43
CA MET A 1 6.13 -32.20 20.93
C MET A 1 4.89 -31.50 21.46
N LYS A 2 5.03 -30.46 22.29
CA LYS A 2 3.88 -29.76 22.87
C LYS A 2 3.31 -28.83 21.81
N SER A 3 2.13 -29.16 21.29
CA SER A 3 1.42 -28.33 20.32
C SER A 3 0.96 -27.03 20.97
N ILE A 4 1.49 -25.90 20.53
CA ILE A 4 0.98 -24.58 20.89
C ILE A 4 -0.09 -24.24 19.85
N ALA A 5 -1.36 -24.31 20.26
CA ALA A 5 -2.48 -23.84 19.45
C ALA A 5 -2.59 -22.31 19.61
N ILE A 6 -2.48 -21.58 18.50
CA ILE A 6 -2.74 -20.14 18.45
C ILE A 6 -4.22 -19.97 18.10
N PHE A 7 -5.03 -19.56 19.07
CA PHE A 7 -6.42 -19.18 18.82
C PHE A 7 -6.46 -17.77 18.25
N ALA A 8 -6.77 -17.64 16.96
CA ALA A 8 -7.10 -16.35 16.34
C ALA A 8 -8.51 -15.96 16.79
N LEU A 9 -8.63 -14.92 17.63
CA LEU A 9 -9.90 -14.35 18.03
C LEU A 9 -10.45 -13.51 16.86
N SER A 10 -11.40 -14.05 16.11
CA SER A 10 -12.11 -13.30 15.05
C SER A 10 -13.14 -12.36 15.67
N LEU A 11 -12.74 -11.11 15.93
CA LEU A 11 -13.70 -10.04 16.22
C LEU A 11 -14.36 -9.61 14.91
N VAL A 12 -15.65 -9.95 14.74
CA VAL A 12 -16.49 -9.34 13.70
C VAL A 12 -16.89 -7.95 14.20
N ALA A 13 -16.13 -6.93 13.80
CA ALA A 13 -16.50 -5.55 14.06
C ALA A 13 -17.52 -5.09 13.01
N THR A 14 -18.79 -5.06 13.37
CA THR A 14 -19.84 -4.41 12.56
C THR A 14 -19.62 -2.89 12.67
N ALA A 15 -19.08 -2.26 11.63
CA ALA A 15 -18.92 -0.81 11.59
C ALA A 15 -20.28 -0.13 11.36
N ALA A 16 -20.86 0.46 12.40
CA ALA A 16 -21.92 1.45 12.26
C ALA A 16 -21.30 2.76 11.76
N MET A 17 -21.50 3.09 10.48
CA MET A 17 -21.00 4.33 9.88
C MET A 17 -21.95 5.48 10.20
N ALA A 18 -21.68 6.23 11.27
CA ALA A 18 -22.29 7.55 11.49
C ALA A 18 -21.47 8.60 10.71
N ALA A 19 -22.10 9.21 9.70
CA ALA A 19 -21.52 10.32 8.95
C ALA A 19 -21.38 11.54 9.87
N SER A 20 -20.14 11.87 10.25
CA SER A 20 -19.79 13.12 10.90
C SER A 20 -18.58 13.74 10.20
N SER A 21 -18.58 15.07 10.14
CA SER A 21 -17.57 15.96 9.57
C SER A 21 -16.15 15.41 9.66
N TYR A 22 -15.55 15.10 8.50
CA TYR A 22 -14.24 14.46 8.34
C TYR A 22 -13.09 15.35 8.81
N GLY A 23 -12.76 15.29 10.10
CA GLY A 23 -11.41 15.58 10.56
C GLY A 23 -10.44 14.53 10.00
N THR A 24 -9.19 14.90 9.72
CA THR A 24 -8.16 13.93 9.35
C THR A 24 -7.96 12.94 10.50
N ALA A 25 -8.50 11.73 10.39
CA ALA A 25 -8.33 10.71 11.43
C ALA A 25 -6.83 10.41 11.63
N THR A 26 -6.38 10.48 12.89
CA THR A 26 -4.98 10.32 13.27
C THR A 26 -4.73 8.95 13.91
N ILE A 27 -3.60 8.32 13.58
CA ILE A 27 -3.05 7.12 14.20
C ILE A 27 -1.84 7.55 15.03
N ASN A 28 -1.96 7.48 16.36
CA ASN A 28 -0.87 7.83 17.29
C ASN A 28 -0.38 6.57 18.01
N ILE A 29 0.87 6.17 17.77
CA ILE A 29 1.49 4.99 18.36
C ILE A 29 2.57 5.45 19.33
N THR A 30 2.18 5.59 20.61
CA THR A 30 3.07 5.99 21.71
C THR A 30 3.62 4.79 22.50
N GLY A 31 2.90 3.67 22.46
CA GLY A 31 3.31 2.37 23.01
C GLY A 31 3.76 1.39 21.93
N SER A 32 3.56 0.08 22.15
CA SER A 32 3.81 -0.93 21.12
C SER A 32 2.54 -1.25 20.34
N SER A 33 2.60 -1.22 19.02
CA SER A 33 1.56 -1.70 18.10
C SER A 33 2.14 -2.76 17.19
N THR A 34 1.55 -3.96 17.21
CA THR A 34 1.98 -5.07 16.36
C THR A 34 0.79 -5.55 15.53
N GLN A 35 0.93 -5.52 14.22
CA GLN A 35 -0.06 -6.00 13.26
C GLN A 35 0.57 -7.13 12.47
N THR A 36 0.01 -8.33 12.59
CA THR A 36 0.46 -9.49 11.82
C THR A 36 -0.71 -10.07 11.05
N ALA A 37 -0.57 -10.16 9.74
CA ALA A 37 -1.47 -10.88 8.87
C ALA A 37 -0.73 -12.06 8.24
N SER A 38 -1.31 -13.26 8.34
CA SER A 38 -0.76 -14.48 7.75
C SER A 38 -1.82 -15.15 6.88
N VAL A 39 -1.49 -15.44 5.63
CA VAL A 39 -2.36 -16.09 4.65
C VAL A 39 -1.59 -17.25 4.02
N ASN A 40 -2.18 -18.45 4.01
CA ASN A 40 -1.56 -19.65 3.46
C ASN A 40 -2.52 -20.37 2.48
N GLY A 41 -2.05 -20.74 1.28
CA GLY A 41 -2.78 -21.60 0.34
C GLY A 41 -4.10 -21.02 -0.22
N SER A 42 -4.27 -19.70 -0.19
CA SER A 42 -5.57 -19.03 -0.37
C SER A 42 -5.53 -17.89 -1.41
N ARG A 43 -6.65 -17.18 -1.59
CA ARG A 43 -6.73 -15.96 -2.42
C ARG A 43 -7.17 -14.76 -1.58
N VAL A 44 -6.47 -13.64 -1.69
CA VAL A 44 -6.86 -12.36 -1.10
C VAL A 44 -7.23 -11.43 -2.25
N GLU A 45 -8.52 -11.26 -2.51
CA GLU A 45 -9.00 -10.45 -3.63
C GLU A 45 -9.86 -9.28 -3.14
N ASN A 46 -9.64 -8.11 -3.73
CA ASN A 46 -10.51 -6.95 -3.61
C ASN A 46 -10.77 -6.38 -5.00
N THR A 47 -12.04 -6.24 -5.40
CA THR A 47 -12.42 -5.81 -6.76
C THR A 47 -13.52 -4.75 -6.70
N ALA A 48 -13.33 -3.65 -7.41
CA ALA A 48 -14.33 -2.62 -7.68
C ALA A 48 -14.52 -2.47 -9.20
N GLN A 49 -15.75 -2.21 -9.67
CA GLN A 49 -16.09 -2.20 -11.10
C GLN A 49 -16.63 -0.84 -11.58
N SER A 50 -17.88 -0.46 -11.33
CA SER A 50 -18.40 0.83 -11.82
C SER A 50 -17.97 2.00 -10.91
N LYS A 51 -17.38 3.08 -11.46
CA LYS A 51 -17.00 4.30 -10.71
C LYS A 51 -16.02 3.99 -9.56
N ALA A 52 -14.91 3.33 -9.85
CA ALA A 52 -14.27 2.42 -8.90
C ALA A 52 -13.08 2.96 -8.07
N TYR A 53 -13.07 2.57 -6.79
CA TYR A 53 -11.97 2.73 -5.83
C TYR A 53 -11.77 1.42 -5.06
N ALA A 54 -10.66 0.73 -5.31
CA ALA A 54 -10.30 -0.52 -4.64
C ALA A 54 -9.12 -0.28 -3.70
N ASN A 55 -9.35 -0.37 -2.38
CA ASN A 55 -8.32 -0.14 -1.36
C ASN A 55 -8.14 -1.37 -0.45
N GLN A 56 -7.02 -2.08 -0.63
CA GLN A 56 -6.65 -3.27 0.12
C GLN A 56 -5.48 -2.96 1.06
N ASN A 57 -5.65 -3.26 2.35
CA ASN A 57 -4.63 -3.07 3.39
C ASN A 57 -4.42 -4.38 4.14
N ILE A 58 -3.19 -4.91 4.11
CA ILE A 58 -2.78 -6.11 4.83
C ILE A 58 -1.72 -5.68 5.84
N ALA A 59 -2.02 -5.81 7.13
CA ALA A 59 -1.18 -5.34 8.25
C ALA A 59 -0.59 -3.93 8.01
N SER A 60 -1.40 -2.95 7.61
CA SER A 60 -0.93 -1.64 7.15
C SER A 60 -1.62 -0.49 7.91
N ASN A 61 -0.94 0.65 8.03
CA ASN A 61 -1.52 1.90 8.55
C ASN A 61 -1.80 2.87 7.41
N LYS A 62 -2.91 3.61 7.49
CA LYS A 62 -3.27 4.60 6.47
C LYS A 62 -3.95 5.83 7.10
N GLY A 63 -3.50 7.03 6.76
CA GLY A 63 -3.98 8.31 7.30
C GLY A 63 -2.84 9.17 7.84
N SER A 64 -3.12 9.99 8.85
CA SER A 64 -2.09 10.76 9.56
C SER A 64 -1.49 9.90 10.68
N ILE A 65 -0.28 9.40 10.49
CA ILE A 65 0.41 8.43 11.34
C ILE A 65 1.56 9.11 12.09
N THR A 66 1.58 8.99 13.41
CA THR A 66 2.68 9.42 14.26
C THR A 66 3.15 8.26 15.13
N VAL A 67 4.45 7.94 15.08
CA VAL A 67 5.08 6.85 15.83
C VAL A 67 6.15 7.42 16.75
N SER A 68 5.87 7.44 18.04
CA SER A 68 6.83 7.77 19.10
C SER A 68 7.20 6.56 19.98
N GLY A 69 6.42 5.47 19.88
CA GLY A 69 6.70 4.15 20.45
C GLY A 69 7.22 3.15 19.41
N ASN A 70 6.72 1.91 19.42
CA ASN A 70 7.12 0.87 18.48
C ASN A 70 5.92 0.43 17.61
N SER A 71 6.13 0.40 16.29
CA SER A 71 5.13 0.03 15.29
C SER A 71 5.69 -1.09 14.43
N THR A 72 5.09 -2.27 14.49
CA THR A 72 5.52 -3.43 13.71
C THR A 72 4.38 -3.91 12.83
N GLN A 73 4.60 -3.91 11.52
CA GLN A 73 3.69 -4.42 10.50
C GLN A 73 4.32 -5.64 9.83
N THR A 74 3.64 -6.78 9.89
CA THR A 74 4.12 -8.02 9.29
C THR A 74 3.02 -8.64 8.43
N SER A 75 3.26 -8.73 7.12
CA SER A 75 2.42 -9.47 6.17
C SER A 75 3.17 -10.72 5.73
N ILE A 76 2.59 -11.90 5.95
CA ILE A 76 3.12 -13.19 5.48
C ILE A 76 2.06 -13.81 4.58
N VAL A 77 2.38 -13.98 3.31
CA VAL A 77 1.49 -14.54 2.31
C VAL A 77 2.24 -15.70 1.67
N ASP A 78 1.74 -16.92 1.83
CA ASP A 78 2.40 -18.14 1.38
C ASP A 78 1.47 -18.95 0.47
N ASN A 79 1.97 -19.36 -0.69
CA ASN A 79 1.24 -20.14 -1.71
C ASN A 79 -0.14 -19.55 -2.06
N ALA A 80 -0.21 -18.23 -2.24
CA ALA A 80 -1.47 -17.49 -2.38
C ALA A 80 -1.45 -16.47 -3.53
N VAL A 81 -2.62 -16.01 -3.94
CA VAL A 81 -2.78 -14.92 -4.91
C VAL A 81 -3.39 -13.70 -4.22
N VAL A 82 -2.69 -12.57 -4.28
CA VAL A 82 -3.15 -11.29 -3.72
C VAL A 82 -3.45 -10.35 -4.87
N THR A 83 -4.73 -10.04 -5.07
CA THR A 83 -5.23 -9.21 -6.17
C THR A 83 -6.02 -8.03 -5.62
N ASN A 84 -5.73 -6.83 -6.15
CA ASN A 84 -6.55 -5.64 -5.95
C ASN A 84 -6.86 -5.03 -7.32
N LYS A 85 -8.15 -4.83 -7.63
CA LYS A 85 -8.62 -4.45 -8.97
C LYS A 85 -9.64 -3.33 -8.91
N ALA A 86 -9.43 -2.27 -9.69
CA ALA A 86 -10.43 -1.27 -10.03
C ALA A 86 -10.66 -1.33 -11.55
N GLN A 87 -11.92 -1.51 -11.99
CA GLN A 87 -12.28 -1.78 -13.38
C GLN A 87 -13.50 -0.98 -13.86
N SER A 88 -13.34 0.33 -14.10
CA SER A 88 -14.11 1.29 -14.91
C SER A 88 -14.32 2.63 -14.19
N ALA A 89 -14.38 3.70 -15.01
CA ALA A 89 -14.60 5.11 -14.71
C ALA A 89 -13.92 5.62 -13.42
N GLY A 90 -12.86 6.43 -13.54
CA GLY A 90 -12.15 7.07 -12.42
C GLY A 90 -11.29 6.14 -11.55
N ASP A 91 -10.88 5.00 -12.09
CA ASP A 91 -10.26 3.89 -11.35
C ASP A 91 -9.07 4.26 -10.49
N VAL A 92 -9.17 3.94 -9.20
CA VAL A 92 -8.05 4.00 -8.26
C VAL A 92 -7.91 2.67 -7.54
N ALA A 93 -6.77 2.00 -7.75
CA ALA A 93 -6.43 0.76 -7.08
C ALA A 93 -5.24 0.98 -6.12
N VAL A 94 -5.48 0.91 -4.81
CA VAL A 94 -4.47 1.04 -3.75
C VAL A 94 -4.30 -0.30 -3.03
N GLN A 95 -3.10 -0.88 -3.11
CA GLN A 95 -2.73 -2.12 -2.43
C GLN A 95 -1.56 -1.87 -1.49
N ASN A 96 -1.75 -2.16 -0.21
CA ASN A 96 -0.76 -1.96 0.84
C ASN A 96 -0.53 -3.28 1.59
N LEU A 97 0.69 -3.80 1.54
CA LEU A 97 1.17 -4.88 2.40
C LEU A 97 2.20 -4.31 3.35
N ALA A 98 1.99 -4.49 4.65
CA ALA A 98 2.86 -3.99 5.70
C ALA A 98 3.30 -2.52 5.52
N SER A 99 2.43 -1.63 5.04
CA SER A 99 2.83 -0.28 4.61
C SER A 99 2.21 0.83 5.45
N ASN A 100 2.83 2.01 5.44
CA ASN A 100 2.30 3.25 5.97
C ASN A 100 1.97 4.20 4.81
N VAL A 101 0.74 4.70 4.73
CA VAL A 101 0.31 5.60 3.63
C VAL A 101 -0.41 6.84 4.16
N GLY A 102 0.05 8.04 3.77
CA GLY A 102 -0.50 9.33 4.16
C GLY A 102 0.59 10.26 4.71
N THR A 103 0.28 10.99 5.77
CA THR A 103 1.31 11.73 6.54
C THR A 103 1.92 10.77 7.54
N VAL A 104 3.22 10.52 7.47
CA VAL A 104 3.96 9.54 8.27
C VAL A 104 5.07 10.25 9.03
N SER A 105 4.98 10.29 10.36
CA SER A 105 6.02 10.80 11.24
C SER A 105 6.55 9.69 12.14
N ILE A 106 7.85 9.42 12.08
CA ILE A 106 8.55 8.54 13.00
C ILE A 106 9.47 9.41 13.85
N ASP A 107 9.08 9.59 15.10
CA ASP A 107 9.58 10.66 15.94
C ASP A 107 10.71 10.20 16.84
N LYS A 108 11.70 11.06 17.03
CA LYS A 108 12.75 10.90 18.04
C LYS A 108 12.76 12.14 18.92
N SER A 109 12.89 11.90 20.21
CA SER A 109 13.16 12.94 21.20
C SER A 109 14.32 12.53 22.10
N ILE A 110 14.63 13.37 23.09
CA ILE A 110 15.58 13.02 24.15
C ILE A 110 15.07 11.89 25.06
N HIS A 111 13.76 11.61 25.06
CA HIS A 111 13.12 10.65 25.97
C HIS A 111 12.65 9.36 25.28
N PHE A 112 12.56 9.35 23.94
CA PHE A 112 12.11 8.17 23.20
C PHE A 112 12.69 8.14 21.79
N THR A 113 12.73 6.95 21.21
CA THR A 113 13.04 6.75 19.78
C THR A 113 11.93 5.92 19.17
N GLY A 114 11.08 6.59 18.40
CA GLY A 114 10.04 5.96 17.60
C GLY A 114 10.67 4.96 16.64
N THR A 115 10.08 3.78 16.57
CA THR A 115 10.53 2.70 15.69
C THR A 115 9.37 2.21 14.84
N SER A 116 9.51 2.22 13.51
CA SER A 116 8.55 1.64 12.58
C SER A 116 9.22 0.56 11.75
N ASN A 117 8.73 -0.68 11.87
CA ASN A 117 9.25 -1.84 11.17
C ASN A 117 8.17 -2.44 10.27
N GLN A 118 8.44 -2.47 8.97
CA GLN A 118 7.56 -3.04 7.96
C GLN A 118 8.20 -4.29 7.38
N THR A 119 7.50 -5.43 7.42
CA THR A 119 7.94 -6.68 6.79
C THR A 119 6.83 -7.25 5.91
N ALA A 120 7.07 -7.41 4.61
CA ALA A 120 6.17 -8.11 3.71
C ALA A 120 6.87 -9.34 3.10
N ASN A 121 6.36 -10.53 3.36
CA ASN A 121 6.88 -11.78 2.80
C ASN A 121 5.81 -12.46 1.94
N VAL A 122 6.11 -12.75 0.67
CA VAL A 122 5.17 -13.28 -0.33
C VAL A 122 5.81 -14.53 -0.99
N VAL A 123 5.67 -15.69 -0.35
CA VAL A 123 6.32 -16.96 -0.71
C VAL A 123 5.43 -17.77 -1.63
N GLY A 124 5.93 -18.27 -2.77
CA GLY A 124 5.13 -19.12 -3.68
C GLY A 124 3.88 -18.43 -4.23
N ALA A 125 3.88 -17.10 -4.27
CA ALA A 125 2.67 -16.28 -4.35
C ALA A 125 2.76 -15.20 -5.44
N THR A 126 1.60 -14.72 -5.89
CA THR A 126 1.44 -13.64 -6.87
C THR A 126 0.89 -12.40 -6.20
N LEU A 127 1.50 -11.24 -6.45
CA LEU A 127 1.03 -9.93 -6.00
C LEU A 127 0.63 -9.07 -7.21
N LYS A 128 -0.64 -8.71 -7.31
CA LYS A 128 -1.20 -7.97 -8.45
C LYS A 128 -2.08 -6.81 -7.99
N ASN A 129 -1.79 -5.63 -8.53
CA ASN A 129 -2.63 -4.43 -8.41
C ASN A 129 -2.95 -3.92 -9.82
N GLU A 130 -4.22 -3.65 -10.09
CA GLU A 130 -4.68 -3.27 -11.42
C GLU A 130 -5.75 -2.17 -11.35
N ALA A 131 -5.51 -1.05 -12.02
CA ALA A 131 -6.53 -0.05 -12.38
C ALA A 131 -6.71 -0.09 -13.90
N ASN A 132 -7.89 -0.46 -14.38
CA ASN A 132 -8.11 -0.75 -15.79
C ASN A 132 -9.40 -0.10 -16.32
N SER A 133 -9.20 1.01 -17.02
CA SER A 133 -10.25 1.80 -17.67
C SER A 133 -10.49 1.39 -19.14
N SER A 134 -9.89 0.30 -19.62
CA SER A 134 -9.98 -0.07 -21.05
C SER A 134 -11.35 -0.57 -21.52
N SER A 135 -12.30 -0.75 -20.61
CA SER A 135 -13.72 -1.00 -20.89
C SER A 135 -14.52 0.28 -21.12
N ASN A 136 -14.00 1.44 -20.73
CA ASN A 136 -14.60 2.73 -21.06
C ASN A 136 -14.09 3.16 -22.43
N SER A 137 -15.00 3.31 -23.39
CA SER A 137 -14.76 3.80 -24.76
C SER A 137 -14.24 5.26 -24.83
N CYS A 138 -13.77 5.80 -23.72
CA CYS A 138 -13.17 7.11 -23.65
C CYS A 138 -11.66 7.00 -23.96
N SER A 139 -11.30 7.29 -25.20
CA SER A 139 -9.92 7.44 -25.67
C SER A 139 -9.71 8.89 -26.11
N GLY A 140 -8.93 9.69 -25.36
CA GLY A 140 -8.61 11.08 -25.73
C GLY A 140 -8.27 11.98 -24.51
N PRO A 141 -7.74 13.19 -24.74
CA PRO A 141 -7.39 14.14 -23.66
C PRO A 141 -8.61 14.62 -22.87
N ASP A 142 -9.83 14.48 -23.41
CA ASP A 142 -11.09 14.80 -22.75
C ASP A 142 -11.60 13.71 -21.80
N CYS A 143 -10.90 12.57 -21.76
CA CYS A 143 -11.22 11.47 -20.85
C CYS A 143 -10.67 11.77 -19.46
N ARG A 144 -11.53 12.36 -18.64
CA ARG A 144 -11.26 12.61 -17.20
C ARG A 144 -11.05 11.32 -16.39
N ASP A 145 -11.37 10.16 -16.98
CA ASP A 145 -11.17 8.86 -16.37
C ASP A 145 -9.68 8.49 -16.40
N GLY A 146 -8.96 8.89 -15.35
CA GLY A 146 -7.62 8.40 -15.10
C GLY A 146 -7.64 7.00 -14.49
N ALA A 147 -6.61 6.19 -14.78
CA ALA A 147 -6.37 4.93 -14.07
C ALA A 147 -5.15 5.11 -13.16
N LEU A 148 -5.35 5.04 -11.86
CA LEU A 148 -4.32 5.23 -10.83
C LEU A 148 -4.09 3.92 -10.07
N ALA A 149 -2.91 3.34 -10.19
CA ALA A 149 -2.55 2.09 -9.52
C ALA A 149 -1.38 2.32 -8.55
N TYR A 150 -1.64 2.25 -7.24
CA TYR A 150 -0.66 2.37 -6.16
C TYR A 150 -0.44 1.02 -5.49
N GLN A 151 0.75 0.45 -5.63
CA GLN A 151 1.15 -0.80 -4.98
C GLN A 151 2.30 -0.55 -4.02
N ASN A 152 2.09 -0.78 -2.74
CA ASN A 152 3.06 -0.59 -1.67
C ASN A 152 3.27 -1.92 -0.93
N ALA A 153 4.51 -2.41 -0.92
CA ALA A 153 4.93 -3.51 -0.07
C ALA A 153 6.05 -3.03 0.85
N ALA A 154 5.84 -3.23 2.15
CA ALA A 154 6.68 -2.73 3.22
C ALA A 154 7.17 -1.29 2.99
N SER A 155 6.31 -0.33 2.65
CA SER A 155 6.75 1.02 2.23
C SER A 155 6.12 2.14 3.06
N ASN A 156 6.73 3.31 3.05
CA ASN A 156 6.14 4.56 3.53
C ASN A 156 5.82 5.47 2.33
N MET A 157 4.57 5.92 2.18
CA MET A 157 4.11 6.73 1.05
C MET A 157 3.36 7.98 1.52
N GLY A 158 3.68 9.15 0.96
CA GLY A 158 3.00 10.42 1.19
C GLY A 158 3.95 11.49 1.73
N GLU A 159 3.56 12.20 2.79
CA GLU A 159 4.48 13.10 3.51
C GLU A 159 5.22 12.30 4.58
N VAL A 160 6.50 12.01 4.37
CA VAL A 160 7.29 11.11 5.19
C VAL A 160 8.37 11.87 5.94
N SER A 161 8.32 11.85 7.27
CA SER A 161 9.31 12.42 8.18
C SER A 161 9.87 11.34 9.10
N ILE A 162 11.18 11.08 9.01
CA ILE A 162 11.85 10.03 9.78
C ILE A 162 12.97 10.66 10.61
N SER A 163 12.72 10.86 11.91
CA SER A 163 13.74 11.28 12.88
C SER A 163 14.15 10.14 13.84
N GLY A 164 13.28 9.15 14.03
CA GLY A 164 13.54 7.89 14.73
C GLY A 164 14.13 6.81 13.83
N ILE A 165 13.68 5.56 14.02
CA ILE A 165 14.13 4.39 13.26
C ILE A 165 12.99 3.90 12.36
N SER A 166 13.31 3.72 11.08
CA SER A 166 12.41 3.17 10.07
C SER A 166 13.10 1.98 9.41
N THR A 167 12.53 0.78 9.41
CA THR A 167 13.10 -0.36 8.68
C THR A 167 12.05 -1.10 7.86
N GLN A 168 12.20 -1.14 6.53
CA GLN A 168 11.30 -1.76 5.57
C GLN A 168 11.95 -3.00 4.98
N VAL A 169 11.32 -4.17 4.94
CA VAL A 169 11.86 -5.32 4.22
C VAL A 169 10.77 -6.08 3.47
N VAL A 170 10.94 -6.32 2.18
CA VAL A 170 10.11 -7.18 1.32
C VAL A 170 10.90 -8.44 0.97
N GLY A 171 10.30 -9.64 1.05
CA GLY A 171 10.85 -10.89 0.52
C GLY A 171 9.79 -11.61 -0.30
N ILE A 172 10.08 -12.12 -1.49
CA ILE A 172 9.12 -12.74 -2.41
C ILE A 172 9.84 -13.91 -3.09
N SER A 173 9.24 -15.08 -3.25
CA SER A 173 10.02 -16.27 -3.66
C SER A 173 9.28 -17.29 -4.54
N GLY A 174 10.05 -18.23 -5.13
CA GLY A 174 9.77 -18.99 -6.38
C GLY A 174 8.60 -19.98 -6.38
N SER A 175 8.29 -20.68 -7.49
CA SER A 175 8.77 -20.58 -8.88
C SER A 175 7.62 -20.09 -9.78
N GLY A 176 7.88 -19.08 -10.61
CA GLY A 176 6.89 -18.38 -11.47
C GLY A 176 6.34 -17.07 -10.89
N THR A 177 6.98 -16.54 -9.84
CA THR A 177 6.54 -15.39 -9.05
C THR A 177 6.20 -14.17 -9.92
N THR A 178 5.24 -13.32 -9.55
CA THR A 178 5.01 -12.05 -10.28
C THR A 178 4.51 -11.00 -9.32
N VAL A 179 5.09 -9.81 -9.40
CA VAL A 179 4.68 -8.59 -8.70
C VAL A 179 4.34 -7.58 -9.79
N SER A 180 3.06 -7.37 -10.04
CA SER A 180 2.59 -6.49 -11.11
C SER A 180 1.73 -5.37 -10.53
N ASN A 181 2.04 -4.16 -10.94
CA ASN A 181 1.19 -2.99 -10.79
C ASN A 181 0.85 -2.48 -12.20
N THR A 182 -0.43 -2.40 -12.54
CA THR A 182 -0.86 -2.01 -13.88
C THR A 182 -1.91 -0.92 -13.83
N ALA A 183 -1.69 0.17 -14.56
CA ALA A 183 -2.67 1.20 -14.86
C ALA A 183 -2.91 1.23 -16.38
N LYS A 184 -4.17 1.14 -16.83
CA LYS A 184 -4.54 1.16 -18.25
C LYS A 184 -5.69 2.15 -18.51
N GLY A 185 -5.52 3.12 -19.40
CA GLY A 185 -6.48 4.21 -19.64
C GLY A 185 -5.88 5.42 -20.36
N ALA A 186 -6.64 6.52 -20.53
CA ALA A 186 -6.18 7.71 -21.26
C ALA A 186 -5.29 8.67 -20.44
N ASN A 187 -5.35 8.61 -19.11
CA ASN A 187 -4.49 9.33 -18.17
C ASN A 187 -4.04 8.33 -17.10
N THR A 188 -2.81 7.81 -17.18
CA THR A 188 -2.42 6.65 -16.34
C THR A 188 -1.25 6.95 -15.45
N VAL A 189 -1.39 6.55 -14.18
CA VAL A 189 -0.30 6.60 -13.21
C VAL A 189 -0.21 5.27 -12.50
N ALA A 190 0.95 4.62 -12.63
CA ALA A 190 1.27 3.39 -11.91
C ALA A 190 2.44 3.67 -10.97
N VAL A 191 2.20 3.64 -9.65
CA VAL A 191 3.23 3.79 -8.61
C VAL A 191 3.43 2.46 -7.90
N GLN A 192 4.65 1.93 -7.94
CA GLN A 192 5.04 0.70 -7.28
C GLN A 192 6.19 0.99 -6.31
N ASN A 193 5.97 0.75 -5.02
CA ASN A 193 6.95 0.91 -3.96
C ASN A 193 7.20 -0.44 -3.27
N MET A 194 8.44 -0.92 -3.34
CA MET A 194 8.91 -2.13 -2.69
C MET A 194 10.00 -1.71 -1.71
N SER A 195 9.76 -1.92 -0.42
CA SER A 195 10.62 -1.42 0.66
C SER A 195 11.08 0.03 0.43
N SER A 196 10.19 0.99 0.16
CA SER A 196 10.59 2.36 -0.26
C SER A 196 9.96 3.46 0.58
N ASN A 197 10.53 4.66 0.53
CA ASN A 197 9.98 5.91 1.06
C ASN A 197 9.67 6.81 -0.14
N TYR A 198 8.40 7.14 -0.37
CA TYR A 198 7.96 7.84 -1.58
C TYR A 198 7.04 9.03 -1.28
N GLY A 199 7.28 10.18 -1.90
CA GLY A 199 6.50 11.42 -1.76
C GLY A 199 7.33 12.56 -1.19
N LYS A 200 6.81 13.36 -0.25
CA LYS A 200 7.62 14.42 0.40
C LYS A 200 8.45 13.79 1.51
N VAL A 201 9.70 13.42 1.22
CA VAL A 201 10.55 12.62 2.11
C VAL A 201 11.58 13.49 2.84
N ASN A 202 11.60 13.43 4.17
CA ASN A 202 12.64 14.00 5.04
C ASN A 202 13.15 12.93 6.02
N ILE A 203 14.46 12.68 6.03
CA ILE A 203 15.09 11.66 6.87
C ILE A 203 16.25 12.31 7.62
N SER A 204 16.08 12.48 8.92
CA SER A 204 17.13 12.91 9.86
C SER A 204 17.53 11.81 10.86
N GLY A 205 16.79 10.70 10.88
CA GLY A 205 17.03 9.50 11.68
C GLY A 205 17.58 8.34 10.85
N ASN A 206 17.33 7.12 11.31
CA ASN A 206 17.73 5.89 10.64
C ASN A 206 16.60 5.42 9.70
N SER A 207 16.92 5.05 8.47
CA SER A 207 16.00 4.40 7.53
C SER A 207 16.71 3.22 6.87
N SER A 208 16.16 2.00 6.90
CA SER A 208 16.79 0.85 6.25
C SER A 208 15.78 -0.03 5.51
N GLN A 209 15.99 -0.23 4.22
CA GLN A 209 15.04 -0.82 3.28
C GLN A 209 15.64 -2.05 2.62
N THR A 210 14.94 -3.18 2.51
CA THR A 210 15.48 -4.34 1.76
C THR A 210 14.40 -5.11 1.03
N THR A 211 14.50 -5.27 -0.28
CA THR A 211 13.61 -6.12 -1.09
C THR A 211 14.37 -7.37 -1.58
N SER A 212 13.81 -8.57 -1.54
CA SER A 212 14.40 -9.77 -2.18
C SER A 212 13.36 -10.66 -2.84
N ILE A 213 13.39 -10.79 -4.17
CA ILE A 213 12.37 -11.41 -5.01
C ILE A 213 13.01 -12.59 -5.80
N TYR A 214 12.52 -13.84 -5.73
CA TYR A 214 13.28 -14.99 -6.30
C TYR A 214 12.46 -16.16 -6.89
N GLY A 215 13.14 -16.98 -7.71
CA GLY A 215 12.81 -18.35 -8.14
C GLY A 215 11.92 -18.57 -9.38
N ALA A 216 11.35 -17.51 -9.94
CA ALA A 216 11.26 -17.19 -11.40
C ALA A 216 10.28 -16.01 -11.57
N SER A 217 10.70 -14.85 -11.02
CA SER A 217 9.83 -13.72 -10.69
C SER A 217 9.73 -12.66 -11.77
N ILE A 218 8.57 -12.05 -12.05
CA ILE A 218 8.45 -10.81 -12.85
C ILE A 218 8.01 -9.64 -11.97
N VAL A 219 8.82 -8.59 -11.88
CA VAL A 219 8.44 -7.31 -11.24
C VAL A 219 8.11 -6.30 -12.34
N ALA A 220 6.85 -5.91 -12.44
CA ALA A 220 6.37 -5.05 -13.51
C ALA A 220 5.56 -3.88 -12.93
N ASN A 221 5.88 -2.67 -13.37
CA ASN A 221 5.07 -1.48 -13.15
C ASN A 221 4.70 -0.92 -14.53
N LEU A 222 3.43 -1.00 -14.90
CA LEU A 222 2.96 -0.78 -16.26
C LEU A 222 1.92 0.34 -16.25
N ALA A 223 2.19 1.43 -16.96
CA ALA A 223 1.21 2.46 -17.28
C ALA A 223 0.99 2.45 -18.80
N ASN A 224 -0.23 2.15 -19.24
CA ASN A 224 -0.55 1.93 -20.65
C ASN A 224 -1.71 2.84 -21.12
N GLY A 225 -1.38 3.78 -22.01
CA GLY A 225 -2.28 4.63 -22.77
C GLY A 225 -1.71 6.02 -23.01
N ALA A 226 -2.56 7.02 -23.24
CA ALA A 226 -2.10 8.41 -23.38
C ALA A 226 -1.61 8.95 -22.03
N PHE A 227 -0.68 9.92 -22.05
CA PHE A 227 -0.13 10.57 -20.85
C PHE A 227 0.24 9.59 -19.71
N ALA A 228 0.98 8.53 -20.05
CA ALA A 228 1.28 7.44 -19.14
C ALA A 228 2.52 7.71 -18.27
N HIS A 229 2.39 7.52 -16.96
CA HIS A 229 3.46 7.67 -15.97
C HIS A 229 3.61 6.41 -15.13
N ALA A 230 4.81 5.84 -15.08
CA ALA A 230 5.14 4.69 -14.25
C ALA A 230 6.30 5.05 -13.31
N TYR A 231 6.05 5.05 -12.00
CA TYR A 231 7.02 5.28 -10.94
C TYR A 231 7.32 3.97 -10.22
N GLN A 232 8.53 3.43 -10.37
CA GLN A 232 8.95 2.19 -9.73
C GLN A 232 10.10 2.45 -8.75
N ASN A 233 9.82 2.20 -7.49
CA ASN A 233 10.72 2.40 -6.36
C ASN A 233 10.97 1.05 -5.69
N ILE A 234 12.23 0.62 -5.69
CA ILE A 234 12.66 -0.64 -5.10
C ILE A 234 13.85 -0.31 -4.20
N ALA A 235 13.66 -0.46 -2.89
CA ALA A 235 14.65 -0.04 -1.89
C ALA A 235 15.17 1.39 -2.11
N SER A 236 14.27 2.35 -2.33
CA SER A 236 14.62 3.75 -2.61
C SER A 236 13.96 4.77 -1.67
N ASN A 237 14.59 5.94 -1.60
CA ASN A 237 13.96 7.17 -1.14
C ASN A 237 13.72 8.05 -2.37
N ASP A 238 12.46 8.33 -2.68
CA ASP A 238 12.08 9.10 -3.85
C ASP A 238 11.18 10.28 -3.44
N SER A 239 11.67 11.48 -3.75
CA SER A 239 11.01 12.75 -3.49
C SER A 239 10.59 13.48 -4.78
N CYS A 240 10.15 12.74 -5.80
CA CYS A 240 9.52 13.31 -7.00
C CYS A 240 8.33 14.22 -6.67
N ASP A 241 7.93 15.02 -7.68
CA ASP A 241 6.72 15.85 -7.68
C ASP A 241 5.57 15.05 -7.04
N PRO A 242 4.94 15.58 -5.97
CA PRO A 242 4.16 14.76 -5.05
C PRO A 242 3.15 13.94 -5.86
N PRO A 243 3.07 12.61 -5.62
CA PRO A 243 2.06 11.81 -6.27
C PRO A 243 0.69 12.47 -6.07
N PRO A 244 -0.24 12.33 -7.04
CA PRO A 244 -1.61 12.78 -6.84
C PRO A 244 -2.09 12.32 -5.46
N VAL A 245 -2.67 13.22 -4.68
CA VAL A 245 -3.07 12.95 -3.29
C VAL A 245 -3.76 11.60 -3.24
N VAL A 246 -3.14 10.63 -2.55
CA VAL A 246 -3.70 9.28 -2.39
C VAL A 246 -4.89 9.41 -1.45
N CYS A 247 -6.06 9.60 -2.04
CA CYS A 247 -7.28 9.88 -1.30
C CYS A 247 -7.57 8.73 -0.32
N VAL A 248 -7.93 9.09 0.91
CA VAL A 248 -8.04 8.20 2.07
C VAL A 248 -9.53 7.94 2.37
N GLY A 249 -9.99 6.69 2.21
CA GLY A 249 -11.34 6.25 2.61
C GLY A 249 -12.43 6.41 1.54
N PRO A 250 -13.69 6.03 1.85
CA PRO A 250 -14.82 6.04 0.90
C PRO A 250 -15.30 7.43 0.51
N ALA A 251 -14.88 8.47 1.26
CA ALA A 251 -15.12 9.88 0.93
C ALA A 251 -14.17 10.40 -0.16
N CYS A 252 -13.38 9.53 -0.77
CA CYS A 252 -12.16 9.90 -1.44
C CYS A 252 -12.01 9.12 -2.75
N GLY A 253 -12.23 9.83 -3.85
CA GLY A 253 -12.22 9.35 -5.23
C GLY A 253 -13.01 10.33 -6.10
N PRO A 254 -12.96 10.22 -7.44
CA PRO A 254 -13.78 11.04 -8.35
C PRO A 254 -15.31 10.89 -8.10
N TYR A 255 -15.71 10.00 -7.19
CA TYR A 255 -17.08 9.72 -6.77
C TYR A 255 -17.31 9.83 -5.27
N ALA A 256 -16.56 10.70 -4.57
CA ALA A 256 -16.86 11.07 -3.19
C ALA A 256 -18.38 11.30 -3.06
N MET A 257 -19.05 10.49 -2.21
CA MET A 257 -20.48 10.62 -2.00
C MET A 257 -20.75 12.04 -1.46
N ARG A 258 -21.29 12.89 -2.33
CA ARG A 258 -21.93 14.15 -1.94
C ARG A 258 -23.32 13.86 -1.43
#